data_AF-A0A920SZ22-F1
#
_entry.id   AF-A0A920SZ22-F1
#
_cell.length_a   1.000
_cell.length_b   1.000
_cell.length_c   1.000
_cell.angle_alpha   90.00
_cell.angle_beta   90.00
_cell.angle_gamma   90.00
#
_symmetry.space_group_name_H-M   'P 1'
#
loop_
_entity.id
_entity.type
_entity.pdbx_description
1 polymer ?
#
loop_
_entity_poly.entity_id
_entity_poly.type
_entity_poly.pdbx_seq_one_letter_code
_entity_poly.pdbx_strand_id
1 'polypeptide(L)'
;MPDKKISPYGSWVSPITAELITQGGLRLGEVRVDGTDIYWLEGRPEESGRHVVVRRTSDGSVTDINPTPFNARNAGHEYGGASFAVRDGVVYFANWDDQRIYSVAENSSPVPITAEPDIDQGDRYADLILSNDSNWILCVRERHFEDREADNELVAVKADGSCEVNVLATGYDFYSSMRQSPSGDRVSWLSWNHPDMPWDGCELWVADFDSLSGLVSNPVKVAGDRSTSIVQPEWAPTGHWCS
;
A
#
# COMPACT_ATOMS: atom_id res chain seq x y z
N MET A 1 -35.26 -19.22 31.70
CA MET A 1 -34.33 -18.10 31.46
C MET A 1 -33.41 -18.00 32.66
N PRO A 2 -32.10 -17.75 32.51
CA PRO A 2 -31.24 -17.60 33.68
C PRO A 2 -31.68 -16.37 34.49
N ASP A 3 -31.71 -16.50 35.82
CA ASP A 3 -32.05 -15.40 36.72
C ASP A 3 -30.99 -14.30 36.63
N LYS A 4 -31.43 -13.08 36.32
CA LYS A 4 -30.56 -11.90 36.27
C LYS A 4 -30.14 -11.52 37.69
N LYS A 5 -28.83 -11.48 37.95
CA LYS A 5 -28.27 -11.11 39.26
C LYS A 5 -27.89 -9.63 39.27
N ILE A 6 -28.35 -8.88 40.28
CA ILE A 6 -27.97 -7.48 40.48
C ILE A 6 -26.56 -7.42 41.08
N SER A 7 -25.67 -6.60 40.52
CA SER A 7 -24.29 -6.40 41.00
C SER A 7 -23.81 -4.98 40.67
N PRO A 8 -22.87 -4.39 41.43
CA PRO A 8 -22.31 -3.07 41.15
C PRO A 8 -21.74 -2.94 39.73
N TYR A 9 -21.80 -1.73 39.15
CA TYR A 9 -21.18 -1.46 37.86
C TYR A 9 -19.69 -1.85 37.87
N GLY A 10 -19.23 -2.56 36.82
CA GLY A 10 -17.85 -3.04 36.68
C GLY A 10 -17.54 -4.38 37.36
N SER A 11 -18.49 -4.98 38.08
CA SER A 11 -18.29 -6.26 38.80
C SER A 11 -19.03 -7.46 38.20
N TRP A 12 -19.62 -7.28 37.01
CA TRP A 12 -20.31 -8.36 36.32
C TRP A 12 -19.28 -9.39 35.86
N VAL A 13 -19.54 -10.66 36.17
CA VAL A 13 -18.72 -11.76 35.66
C VAL A 13 -18.91 -11.78 34.15
N SER A 14 -17.85 -11.39 33.43
CA SER A 14 -17.83 -11.37 31.97
C SER A 14 -17.23 -12.68 31.45
N PRO A 15 -17.85 -13.34 30.47
CA PRO A 15 -17.21 -14.45 29.75
C PRO A 15 -16.09 -13.97 28.81
N ILE A 16 -15.98 -12.66 28.56
CA ILE A 16 -14.89 -12.05 27.78
C ILE A 16 -13.72 -11.80 28.73
N THR A 17 -12.67 -12.62 28.62
CA THR A 17 -11.44 -12.47 29.41
C THR A 17 -10.43 -11.54 28.73
N ALA A 18 -9.39 -11.12 29.45
CA ALA A 18 -8.28 -10.39 28.84
C ALA A 18 -7.57 -11.23 27.78
N GLU A 19 -7.40 -12.54 27.98
CA GLU A 19 -6.83 -13.42 26.94
C GLU A 19 -7.70 -13.47 25.68
N LEU A 20 -9.03 -13.46 25.83
CA LEU A 20 -9.98 -13.48 24.71
C LEU A 20 -9.92 -12.18 23.87
N ILE A 21 -9.52 -11.07 24.50
CA ILE A 21 -9.26 -9.80 23.83
C ILE A 21 -7.89 -9.82 23.14
N THR A 22 -6.85 -10.40 23.78
CA THR A 22 -5.50 -10.48 23.22
C THR A 22 -5.33 -11.57 22.16
N GLN A 23 -6.21 -12.58 22.15
CA GLN A 23 -6.33 -13.55 21.04
C GLN A 23 -6.71 -12.86 19.72
N GLY A 24 -7.07 -11.57 19.75
CA GLY A 24 -6.93 -10.65 18.63
C GLY A 24 -7.57 -11.17 17.35
N GLY A 25 -8.84 -10.82 17.12
CA GLY A 25 -9.53 -11.21 15.90
C GLY A 25 -8.69 -10.93 14.65
N LEU A 26 -8.68 -11.90 13.73
CA LEU A 26 -8.08 -11.82 12.41
C LEU A 26 -8.40 -10.46 11.76
N ARG A 27 -7.36 -9.68 11.47
CA ARG A 27 -7.50 -8.43 10.72
C ARG A 27 -7.23 -8.75 9.26
N LEU A 28 -8.29 -8.75 8.47
CA LEU A 28 -8.22 -8.90 7.02
C LEU A 28 -8.26 -7.52 6.39
N GLY A 29 -7.36 -7.26 5.46
CA GLY A 29 -7.26 -5.98 4.74
C GLY A 29 -6.77 -6.16 3.31
N GLU A 30 -6.77 -5.06 2.56
CA GLU A 30 -6.08 -4.94 1.27
C GLU A 30 -6.38 -6.08 0.27
N VAL A 31 -7.65 -6.44 0.09
CA VAL A 31 -8.03 -7.52 -0.83
C VAL A 31 -7.62 -7.16 -2.27
N ARG A 32 -7.07 -8.13 -2.99
CA ARG A 32 -6.69 -8.06 -4.41
C ARG A 32 -7.16 -9.32 -5.13
N VAL A 33 -7.41 -9.20 -6.43
CA VAL A 33 -7.78 -10.32 -7.30
C VAL A 33 -6.77 -10.41 -8.43
N ASP A 34 -6.28 -11.62 -8.68
CA ASP A 34 -5.38 -11.92 -9.78
C ASP A 34 -5.84 -13.21 -10.46
N GLY A 35 -6.30 -13.10 -11.71
CA GLY A 35 -6.99 -14.18 -12.40
C GLY A 35 -8.21 -14.70 -11.62
N THR A 36 -8.16 -15.97 -11.21
CA THR A 36 -9.20 -16.63 -10.41
C THR A 36 -8.97 -16.59 -8.91
N ASP A 37 -7.82 -16.06 -8.49
CA ASP A 37 -7.35 -16.17 -7.12
C ASP A 37 -7.52 -14.86 -6.37
N ILE A 38 -7.73 -14.98 -5.06
CA ILE A 38 -7.97 -13.85 -4.17
C ILE A 38 -6.79 -13.76 -3.20
N TYR A 39 -6.25 -12.57 -3.05
CA TYR A 39 -5.17 -12.26 -2.12
C TYR A 39 -5.67 -11.25 -1.08
N TRP A 40 -5.20 -11.34 0.15
CA TRP A 40 -5.47 -10.34 1.19
C TRP A 40 -4.31 -10.25 2.18
N LEU A 41 -4.25 -9.15 2.90
CA LEU A 41 -3.32 -8.96 4.00
C LEU A 41 -3.98 -9.43 5.30
N GLU A 42 -3.29 -10.29 6.04
CA GLU A 42 -3.73 -10.87 7.31
C GLU A 42 -2.77 -10.51 8.43
N GLY A 43 -3.27 -9.83 9.46
CA GLY A 43 -2.50 -9.56 10.68
C GLY A 43 -2.43 -10.80 11.57
N ARG A 44 -1.22 -11.16 12.02
CA ARG A 44 -0.91 -12.31 12.88
C ARG A 44 -0.42 -11.85 14.27
N PRO A 45 -1.31 -11.61 15.25
CA PRO A 45 -0.92 -11.19 16.60
C PRO A 45 0.04 -12.18 17.29
N GLU A 46 -0.16 -13.48 17.07
CA GLU A 46 0.66 -14.55 17.65
C GLU A 46 2.06 -14.65 17.02
N GLU A 47 2.30 -13.97 15.90
CA GLU A 47 3.59 -13.91 15.20
C GLU A 47 4.22 -12.51 15.32
N SER A 48 4.25 -11.97 16.54
CA SER A 48 4.80 -10.63 16.80
C SER A 48 4.12 -9.50 15.99
N GLY A 49 2.85 -9.68 15.63
CA GLY A 49 2.08 -8.68 14.85
C GLY A 49 2.43 -8.63 13.36
N ARG A 50 3.07 -9.67 12.84
CA ARG A 50 3.44 -9.81 11.42
C ARG A 50 2.22 -9.73 10.50
N HIS A 51 2.38 -9.09 9.36
CA HIS A 51 1.38 -9.03 8.31
C HIS A 51 1.78 -9.99 7.19
N VAL A 52 0.82 -10.81 6.76
CA VAL A 52 1.02 -11.89 5.80
C VAL A 52 0.09 -11.70 4.62
N VAL A 53 0.63 -11.72 3.42
CA VAL A 53 -0.15 -11.86 2.20
C VAL A 53 -0.58 -13.31 2.11
N VAL A 54 -1.89 -13.53 2.11
CA VAL A 54 -2.50 -14.85 2.03
C VAL A 54 -3.20 -14.96 0.67
N ARG A 55 -3.02 -16.10 0.00
CA ARG A 55 -3.70 -16.43 -1.25
C ARG A 55 -4.79 -17.47 -1.00
N ARG A 56 -5.92 -17.32 -1.67
CA ARG A 56 -6.95 -18.35 -1.83
C ARG A 56 -7.19 -18.64 -3.29
N THR A 57 -6.97 -19.89 -3.66
CA THR A 57 -7.20 -20.40 -5.02
C THR A 57 -8.67 -20.73 -5.24
N SER A 58 -9.06 -20.90 -6.51
CA SER A 58 -10.44 -21.22 -6.91
C SER A 58 -10.99 -22.54 -6.34
N ASP A 59 -10.12 -23.51 -5.99
CA ASP A 59 -10.49 -24.76 -5.32
C ASP A 59 -10.68 -24.59 -3.78
N GLY A 60 -10.41 -23.40 -3.26
CA GLY A 60 -10.55 -23.05 -1.85
C GLY A 60 -9.30 -23.27 -1.00
N SER A 61 -8.18 -23.73 -1.57
CA SER A 61 -6.91 -23.85 -0.85
C SER A 61 -6.40 -22.48 -0.42
N VAL A 62 -5.80 -22.40 0.76
CA VAL A 62 -5.29 -21.16 1.37
C VAL A 62 -3.82 -21.32 1.71
N THR A 63 -2.97 -20.40 1.26
CA THR A 63 -1.51 -20.43 1.48
C THR A 63 -0.96 -19.06 1.86
N ASP A 64 -0.01 -19.04 2.78
CA ASP A 64 0.76 -17.85 3.14
C ASP A 64 1.86 -17.63 2.09
N ILE A 65 2.01 -16.39 1.60
CA ILE A 65 2.93 -16.05 0.51
C ILE A 65 4.30 -15.59 1.03
N ASN A 66 4.34 -14.65 1.98
CA ASN A 66 5.60 -14.22 2.58
C ASN A 66 5.95 -15.07 3.82
N PRO A 67 7.07 -15.84 3.80
CA PRO A 67 7.49 -16.66 4.93
C PRO A 67 8.09 -15.80 6.05
N THR A 68 8.14 -16.34 7.27
CA THR A 68 8.95 -15.75 8.36
C THR A 68 10.42 -15.61 7.93
N PRO A 69 11.11 -14.49 8.22
CA PRO A 69 10.67 -13.37 9.07
C PRO A 69 9.92 -12.24 8.34
N PHE A 70 9.67 -12.33 7.03
CA PHE A 70 9.12 -11.22 6.25
C PHE A 70 7.73 -10.77 6.72
N ASN A 71 7.58 -9.46 6.80
CA ASN A 71 6.39 -8.79 7.33
C ASN A 71 5.90 -7.76 6.31
N ALA A 72 4.80 -8.08 5.61
CA ALA A 72 4.26 -7.27 4.52
C ALA A 72 3.54 -6.03 5.07
N ARG A 73 4.31 -5.00 5.42
CA ARG A 73 3.84 -3.77 6.05
C ARG A 73 4.85 -2.67 5.79
N ASN A 74 4.38 -1.46 5.50
CA ASN A 74 5.21 -0.26 5.40
C ASN A 74 4.88 0.76 6.50
N ALA A 75 5.78 1.72 6.67
CA ALA A 75 5.65 2.86 7.57
C ALA A 75 5.43 4.19 6.82
N GLY A 76 4.94 4.14 5.57
CA GLY A 76 4.70 5.35 4.78
C GLY A 76 3.73 6.30 5.48
N HIS A 77 4.12 7.57 5.62
CA HIS A 77 3.41 8.57 6.43
C HIS A 77 3.10 8.11 7.87
N GLU A 78 3.88 7.17 8.42
CA GLU A 78 3.70 6.53 9.73
C GLU A 78 2.41 5.69 9.91
N TYR A 79 1.48 5.71 8.96
CA TYR A 79 0.24 4.91 8.99
C TYR A 79 0.36 3.63 8.15
N GLY A 80 1.09 3.73 7.05
CA GLY A 80 1.18 2.72 6.00
C GLY A 80 -0.11 2.48 5.22
N GLY A 81 -0.10 1.43 4.39
CA GLY A 81 -1.26 1.02 3.60
C GLY A 81 -0.89 0.62 2.17
N ALA A 82 -1.76 -0.21 1.58
CA ALA A 82 -1.55 -0.86 0.28
C ALA A 82 -0.12 -1.41 0.18
N SER A 83 0.18 -2.28 1.15
CA SER A 83 1.49 -2.85 1.45
C SER A 83 1.94 -3.85 0.40
N PHE A 84 1.03 -4.32 -0.47
CA PHE A 84 1.36 -5.23 -1.55
C PHE A 84 0.57 -4.99 -2.85
N ALA A 85 1.16 -5.45 -3.95
CA ALA A 85 0.54 -5.61 -5.26
C ALA A 85 0.77 -7.04 -5.76
N VAL A 86 -0.07 -7.51 -6.69
CA VAL A 86 0.03 -8.86 -7.25
C VAL A 86 -0.38 -8.87 -8.72
N ARG A 87 0.35 -9.61 -9.55
CA ARG A 87 -0.09 -10.02 -10.89
C ARG A 87 0.60 -11.31 -11.32
N ASP A 88 -0.13 -12.14 -12.06
CA ASP A 88 0.35 -13.42 -12.61
C ASP A 88 1.02 -14.32 -11.54
N GLY A 89 0.46 -14.30 -10.32
CA GLY A 89 0.95 -15.06 -9.17
C GLY A 89 2.22 -14.51 -8.51
N VAL A 90 2.78 -13.40 -8.98
CA VAL A 90 3.92 -12.72 -8.37
C VAL A 90 3.44 -11.61 -7.44
N VAL A 91 3.79 -11.71 -6.16
CA VAL A 91 3.47 -10.71 -5.14
C VAL A 91 4.66 -9.80 -4.93
N TYR A 92 4.40 -8.50 -4.93
CA TYR A 92 5.34 -7.45 -4.55
C TYR A 92 4.87 -6.83 -3.25
N PHE A 93 5.72 -6.73 -2.23
CA PHE A 93 5.33 -6.18 -0.94
C PHE A 93 6.46 -5.36 -0.30
N ALA A 94 6.09 -4.33 0.46
CA ALA A 94 7.03 -3.62 1.32
C ALA A 94 7.28 -4.43 2.59
N ASN A 95 8.55 -4.69 2.90
CA ASN A 95 8.94 -5.45 4.09
C ASN A 95 9.20 -4.52 5.29
N TRP A 96 8.61 -4.82 6.44
CA TRP A 96 8.66 -3.94 7.61
C TRP A 96 10.08 -3.66 8.12
N ASP A 97 10.94 -4.69 8.12
CA ASP A 97 12.22 -4.62 8.82
C ASP A 97 13.22 -3.66 8.15
N ASP A 98 13.14 -3.51 6.82
CA ASP A 98 14.06 -2.68 6.03
C ASP A 98 13.37 -1.70 5.08
N GLN A 99 12.03 -1.72 5.04
CA GLN A 99 11.15 -0.89 4.21
C GLN A 99 11.34 -1.02 2.68
N ARG A 100 12.13 -2.00 2.23
CA ARG A 100 12.35 -2.29 0.81
C ARG A 100 11.17 -3.03 0.19
N ILE A 101 11.03 -2.94 -1.13
CA ILE A 101 10.06 -3.76 -1.86
C ILE A 101 10.72 -5.11 -2.19
N TYR A 102 10.01 -6.18 -1.89
CA TYR A 102 10.37 -7.55 -2.23
C TYR A 102 9.40 -8.13 -3.25
N SER A 103 9.90 -8.99 -4.12
CA SER A 103 9.12 -9.83 -5.04
C SER A 103 9.14 -11.28 -4.55
N VAL A 104 8.01 -11.96 -4.64
CA VAL A 104 7.89 -13.38 -4.28
C VAL A 104 6.84 -14.06 -5.14
N ALA A 105 7.23 -15.15 -5.78
CA ALA A 105 6.30 -16.09 -6.41
C ALA A 105 5.97 -17.22 -5.43
N GLU A 106 4.88 -17.95 -5.68
CA GLU A 106 4.52 -19.10 -4.87
C GLU A 106 5.69 -20.09 -4.72
N ASN A 107 5.91 -20.60 -3.50
CA ASN A 107 6.97 -21.54 -3.15
C ASN A 107 8.40 -21.03 -3.44
N SER A 108 8.60 -19.72 -3.54
CA SER A 108 9.92 -19.09 -3.74
C SER A 108 10.31 -18.22 -2.55
N SER A 109 11.61 -17.95 -2.40
CA SER A 109 12.09 -16.99 -1.40
C SER A 109 11.88 -15.55 -1.89
N PRO A 110 11.48 -14.61 -1.02
CA PRO A 110 11.42 -13.20 -1.38
C PRO A 110 12.78 -12.65 -1.82
N VAL A 111 12.79 -11.85 -2.89
CA VAL A 111 13.98 -11.17 -3.45
C VAL A 111 13.73 -9.65 -3.46
N PRO A 112 14.64 -8.83 -2.92
CA PRO A 112 14.45 -7.38 -2.93
C PRO A 112 14.57 -6.83 -4.36
N ILE A 113 13.72 -5.87 -4.70
CA ILE A 113 13.70 -5.21 -6.02
C ILE A 113 13.93 -3.71 -5.94
N THR A 114 14.16 -3.17 -4.74
CA THR A 114 14.67 -1.81 -4.52
C THR A 114 16.05 -1.90 -3.86
N ALA A 115 16.90 -0.89 -4.07
CA ALA A 115 18.21 -0.81 -3.43
C ALA A 115 18.07 -0.72 -1.89
N GLU A 116 19.16 -1.05 -1.19
CA GLU A 116 19.28 -0.77 0.24
C GLU A 116 19.49 0.74 0.44
N PRO A 117 18.72 1.40 1.32
CA PRO A 117 18.90 2.83 1.58
C PRO A 117 20.19 3.10 2.37
N ASP A 118 20.72 4.32 2.26
CA ASP A 118 21.92 4.74 2.99
C ASP A 118 21.68 4.82 4.52
N ILE A 119 20.45 5.11 4.92
CA ILE A 119 19.97 5.15 6.30
C ILE A 119 19.03 3.96 6.49
N ASP A 120 19.15 3.25 7.61
CA ASP A 120 18.25 2.14 7.94
C ASP A 120 16.79 2.59 7.87
N GLN A 121 15.97 1.86 7.09
CA GLN A 121 14.57 2.20 6.78
C GLN A 121 14.38 3.62 6.19
N GLY A 122 15.42 4.16 5.54
CA GLY A 122 15.47 5.52 5.02
C GLY A 122 14.67 5.75 3.74
N ASP A 123 14.47 4.71 2.92
CA ASP A 123 13.56 4.74 1.78
C ASP A 123 12.37 3.83 2.08
N ARG A 124 11.16 4.39 2.17
CA ARG A 124 9.94 3.67 2.50
C ARG A 124 8.95 3.72 1.35
N TYR A 125 8.43 2.56 0.96
CA TYR A 125 7.52 2.45 -0.18
C TYR A 125 6.11 2.09 0.28
N ALA A 126 5.11 2.85 -0.17
CA ALA A 126 3.71 2.69 0.20
C ALA A 126 2.77 2.93 -0.99
N ASP A 127 1.49 2.57 -0.86
CA ASP A 127 0.50 2.70 -1.94
C ASP A 127 0.88 1.99 -3.25
N LEU A 128 1.30 0.72 -3.13
CA LEU A 128 1.79 -0.06 -4.26
C LEU A 128 0.64 -0.44 -5.22
N ILE A 129 0.81 -0.09 -6.50
CA ILE A 129 0.02 -0.63 -7.61
C ILE A 129 0.95 -1.09 -8.74
N LEU A 130 0.52 -2.08 -9.52
CA LEU A 130 1.23 -2.47 -10.74
C LEU A 130 0.67 -1.71 -11.94
N SER A 131 1.57 -1.15 -12.75
CA SER A 131 1.25 -0.69 -14.11
C SER A 131 0.57 -1.81 -14.92
N ASN A 132 -0.28 -1.47 -15.89
CA ASN A 132 -1.11 -2.42 -16.65
C ASN A 132 -0.29 -3.49 -17.39
N ASP A 133 0.94 -3.18 -17.79
CA ASP A 133 1.87 -4.12 -18.44
C ASP A 133 2.78 -4.85 -17.44
N SER A 134 2.60 -4.61 -16.14
CA SER A 134 3.39 -5.17 -15.02
C SER A 134 4.87 -4.82 -15.03
N ASN A 135 5.33 -3.88 -15.88
CA ASN A 135 6.75 -3.54 -15.97
C ASN A 135 7.22 -2.68 -14.79
N TRP A 136 6.28 -1.96 -14.17
CA TRP A 136 6.53 -1.00 -13.10
C TRP A 136 5.56 -1.17 -11.94
N ILE A 137 6.07 -0.99 -10.73
CA ILE A 137 5.30 -0.73 -9.52
C ILE A 137 5.25 0.78 -9.35
N LEU A 138 4.05 1.35 -9.39
CA LEU A 138 3.82 2.76 -9.14
C LEU A 138 3.45 2.91 -7.67
N CYS A 139 4.17 3.76 -6.94
CA CYS A 139 4.00 3.89 -5.49
C CYS A 139 4.48 5.26 -4.99
N VAL A 140 4.17 5.53 -3.73
CA VAL A 140 4.77 6.63 -2.96
C VAL A 140 6.08 6.14 -2.36
N ARG A 141 7.13 6.96 -2.45
CA ARG A 141 8.37 6.81 -1.70
C ARG A 141 8.50 7.95 -0.70
N GLU A 142 8.71 7.62 0.56
CA GLU A 142 9.16 8.55 1.60
C GLU A 142 10.67 8.35 1.81
N ARG A 143 11.46 9.41 1.61
CA ARG A 143 12.92 9.38 1.71
C ARG A 143 13.38 10.23 2.89
N HIS A 144 13.97 9.60 3.89
CA HIS A 144 14.45 10.23 5.11
C HIS A 144 15.88 10.74 4.98
N PHE A 145 16.18 11.77 5.78
CA PHE A 145 17.48 12.40 5.91
C PHE A 145 17.78 12.62 7.40
N GLU A 146 19.05 12.67 7.79
CA GLU A 146 19.43 12.82 9.20
C GLU A 146 19.12 14.22 9.76
N ASP A 147 19.13 15.25 8.91
CA ASP A 147 19.17 16.66 9.30
C ASP A 147 17.97 17.50 8.83
N ARG A 148 16.98 16.86 8.19
CA ARG A 148 15.77 17.53 7.69
C ARG A 148 14.58 16.58 7.60
N GLU A 149 13.42 17.14 7.28
CA GLU A 149 12.20 16.39 7.01
C GLU A 149 12.35 15.50 5.77
N ALA A 150 11.60 14.39 5.78
CA ALA A 150 11.57 13.43 4.69
C ALA A 150 10.94 14.03 3.43
N ASP A 151 11.41 13.63 2.26
CA ASP A 151 10.76 13.95 1.00
C ASP A 151 9.75 12.85 0.66
N ASN A 152 8.53 13.24 0.29
CA ASN A 152 7.58 12.34 -0.32
C ASN A 152 7.59 12.51 -1.84
N GLU A 153 7.62 11.39 -2.56
CA GLU A 153 7.72 11.35 -4.00
C GLU A 153 6.77 10.31 -4.57
N LEU A 154 6.27 10.53 -5.78
CA LEU A 154 5.72 9.44 -6.59
C LEU A 154 6.85 8.83 -7.41
N VAL A 155 6.92 7.51 -7.42
CA VAL A 155 7.97 6.77 -8.13
C VAL A 155 7.40 5.60 -8.94
N ALA A 156 8.13 5.22 -9.99
CA ALA A 156 7.98 3.95 -10.69
C ALA A 156 9.21 3.07 -10.37
N VAL A 157 9.00 1.96 -9.69
CA VAL A 157 10.03 0.94 -9.41
C VAL A 157 9.94 -0.14 -10.47
N LYS A 158 11.06 -0.49 -11.10
CA LYS A 158 11.10 -1.55 -12.11
C LYS A 158 10.85 -2.91 -11.48
N ALA A 159 9.88 -3.65 -12.00
CA ALA A 159 9.42 -4.91 -11.41
C ALA A 159 10.36 -6.11 -11.68
N ASP A 160 11.39 -5.93 -12.51
CA ASP A 160 12.31 -6.98 -12.97
C ASP A 160 13.49 -7.26 -12.01
N GLY A 161 13.56 -6.55 -10.88
CA GLY A 161 14.62 -6.70 -9.88
C GLY A 161 15.92 -5.96 -10.21
N SER A 162 15.94 -5.13 -11.25
CA SER A 162 17.08 -4.24 -11.57
C SER A 162 17.37 -3.17 -10.51
N CYS A 163 16.44 -2.96 -9.56
CA CYS A 163 16.48 -1.86 -8.59
C CYS A 163 16.37 -0.46 -9.22
N GLU A 164 15.95 -0.36 -10.48
CA GLU A 164 15.67 0.91 -11.13
C GLU A 164 14.44 1.58 -10.49
N VAL A 165 14.59 2.85 -10.12
CA VAL A 165 13.52 3.69 -9.55
C VAL A 165 13.52 5.04 -10.23
N ASN A 166 12.40 5.38 -10.87
CA ASN A 166 12.21 6.65 -11.57
C ASN A 166 11.26 7.55 -10.78
N VAL A 167 11.68 8.79 -10.50
CA VAL A 167 10.83 9.79 -9.82
C VAL A 167 9.85 10.37 -10.84
N LEU A 168 8.56 10.31 -10.52
CA LEU A 168 7.45 10.75 -11.34
C LEU A 168 6.95 12.15 -10.92
N ALA A 169 6.87 12.40 -9.61
CA ALA A 169 6.49 13.70 -9.06
C ALA A 169 7.18 13.95 -7.71
N THR A 170 7.52 15.21 -7.45
CA THR A 170 8.14 15.69 -6.21
C THR A 170 7.81 17.18 -5.99
N GLY A 171 8.07 17.69 -4.79
CA GLY A 171 7.88 19.10 -4.42
C GLY A 171 6.57 19.44 -3.70
N TYR A 172 5.76 18.43 -3.37
CA TYR A 172 4.68 18.54 -2.40
C TYR A 172 5.08 17.75 -1.16
N ASP A 173 4.59 18.16 -0.01
CA ASP A 173 4.88 17.48 1.26
C ASP A 173 4.27 16.07 1.27
N PHE A 174 3.17 15.83 0.54
CA PHE A 174 2.49 14.53 0.51
C PHE A 174 1.93 14.15 -0.86
N TYR A 175 1.93 12.84 -1.13
CA TYR A 175 1.36 12.20 -2.31
C TYR A 175 0.55 10.97 -1.92
N SER A 176 -0.50 10.64 -2.67
CA SER A 176 -1.21 9.36 -2.51
C SER A 176 -2.08 9.00 -3.71
N SER A 177 -2.68 7.82 -3.65
CA SER A 177 -3.75 7.34 -4.51
C SER A 177 -3.37 7.36 -6.00
N MET A 178 -2.18 6.87 -6.32
CA MET A 178 -1.77 6.78 -7.72
C MET A 178 -2.62 5.75 -8.45
N ARG A 179 -3.17 6.10 -9.62
CA ARG A 179 -4.01 5.21 -10.44
C ARG A 179 -3.65 5.36 -11.92
N GLN A 180 -3.53 4.24 -12.61
CA GLN A 180 -3.34 4.22 -14.05
C GLN A 180 -4.67 4.08 -14.79
N SER A 181 -4.82 4.80 -15.89
CA SER A 181 -5.95 4.66 -16.80
C SER A 181 -6.00 3.26 -17.43
N PRO A 182 -7.18 2.77 -17.86
CA PRO A 182 -7.29 1.46 -18.52
C PRO A 182 -6.46 1.32 -19.81
N SER A 183 -6.28 2.41 -20.55
CA SER A 183 -5.42 2.46 -21.74
C SER A 183 -3.93 2.37 -21.41
N GLY A 184 -3.54 2.65 -20.16
CA GLY A 184 -2.15 2.62 -19.71
C GLY A 184 -1.34 3.88 -20.03
N ASP A 185 -1.89 4.81 -20.82
CA ASP A 185 -1.19 6.00 -21.32
C ASP A 185 -1.26 7.22 -20.38
N ARG A 186 -2.02 7.11 -19.29
CA ARG A 186 -2.16 8.16 -18.27
C ARG A 186 -2.15 7.62 -16.86
N VAL A 187 -1.70 8.44 -15.94
CA VAL A 187 -1.77 8.24 -14.50
C VAL A 187 -2.35 9.46 -13.81
N SER A 188 -2.92 9.25 -12.63
CA SER A 188 -3.32 10.31 -11.70
C SER A 188 -2.92 10.04 -10.29
N TRP A 189 -2.91 11.08 -9.48
CA TRP A 189 -2.61 11.02 -8.06
C TRP A 189 -3.18 12.22 -7.33
N LEU A 190 -3.18 12.14 -6.00
CA LEU A 190 -3.48 13.24 -5.10
C LEU A 190 -2.19 13.83 -4.52
N SER A 191 -2.17 15.15 -4.35
CA SER A 191 -1.08 15.88 -3.68
C SER A 191 -1.62 16.96 -2.74
N TRP A 192 -0.94 17.20 -1.63
CA TRP A 192 -1.24 18.30 -0.71
C TRP A 192 0.01 18.73 0.06
N ASN A 193 -0.05 19.89 0.72
CA ASN A 193 1.04 20.48 1.48
C ASN A 193 0.58 20.85 2.88
N HIS A 194 1.52 20.94 3.80
CA HIS A 194 1.30 21.58 5.08
C HIS A 194 0.77 23.03 4.94
N PRO A 195 -0.02 23.50 5.92
CA PRO A 195 -0.55 22.77 7.07
C PRO A 195 -1.81 21.92 6.79
N ASP A 196 -2.23 21.78 5.53
CA ASP A 196 -3.50 21.11 5.20
C ASP A 196 -3.36 19.59 5.36
N MET A 197 -4.39 18.94 5.91
CA MET A 197 -4.56 17.49 5.84
C MET A 197 -5.39 17.12 4.59
N PRO A 198 -5.39 15.86 4.12
CA PRO A 198 -6.13 15.49 2.89
C PRO A 198 -7.66 15.70 3.00
N TRP A 199 -8.20 15.84 4.20
CA TRP A 199 -9.61 16.22 4.44
C TRP A 199 -9.86 17.74 4.46
N ASP A 200 -8.81 18.56 4.58
CA ASP A 200 -8.92 20.02 4.48
C ASP A 200 -8.85 20.45 3.01
N GLY A 201 -7.86 19.95 2.28
CA GLY A 201 -7.69 20.24 0.87
C GLY A 201 -6.64 19.36 0.19
N CYS A 202 -6.94 18.91 -1.02
CA CYS A 202 -5.98 18.22 -1.87
C CYS A 202 -6.22 18.51 -3.35
N GLU A 203 -5.18 18.30 -4.14
CA GLU A 203 -5.18 18.52 -5.58
C GLU A 203 -5.13 17.20 -6.33
N LEU A 204 -5.98 17.04 -7.34
CA LEU A 204 -5.97 15.89 -8.25
C LEU A 204 -5.17 16.26 -9.50
N TRP A 205 -4.14 15.46 -9.77
CA TRP A 205 -3.23 15.62 -10.88
C TRP A 205 -3.36 14.48 -11.88
N VAL A 206 -3.07 14.77 -13.14
CA VAL A 206 -3.06 13.80 -14.25
C VAL A 206 -1.84 14.07 -15.11
N ALA A 207 -1.17 13.02 -15.55
CA ALA A 207 -0.06 13.10 -16.50
C ALA A 207 -0.13 11.98 -17.52
N ASP A 208 0.51 12.18 -18.66
CA ASP A 208 0.79 11.12 -19.62
C ASP A 208 1.85 10.19 -19.01
N PHE A 209 1.70 8.87 -19.18
CA PHE A 209 2.63 7.86 -18.68
C PHE A 209 3.20 7.04 -19.83
N ASP A 210 4.52 7.01 -19.94
CA ASP A 210 5.24 6.15 -20.87
C ASP A 210 5.67 4.87 -20.15
N SER A 211 5.02 3.74 -20.46
CA SER A 211 5.33 2.46 -19.82
C SER A 211 6.66 1.86 -20.30
N LEU A 212 7.21 2.32 -21.42
CA LEU A 212 8.53 1.87 -21.89
C LEU A 212 9.64 2.46 -21.00
N SER A 213 9.55 3.75 -20.68
CA SER A 213 10.55 4.44 -19.85
C SER A 213 10.20 4.47 -18.37
N GLY A 214 8.95 4.25 -17.98
CA GLY A 214 8.49 4.43 -16.60
C GLY A 214 8.54 5.88 -16.15
N LEU A 215 8.18 6.82 -17.03
CA LEU A 215 8.21 8.26 -16.74
C LEU A 215 6.86 8.90 -17.04
N VAL A 216 6.62 10.05 -16.42
CA VAL A 216 5.44 10.88 -16.70
C VAL A 216 5.81 12.17 -17.44
N SER A 217 4.86 12.72 -18.18
CA SER A 217 4.98 14.02 -18.83
C SER A 217 3.66 14.78 -18.83
N ASN A 218 3.71 16.09 -19.08
CA ASN A 218 2.53 16.96 -19.15
C ASN A 218 1.61 16.89 -17.91
N PRO A 219 2.13 17.02 -16.68
CA PRO A 219 1.29 17.02 -15.49
C PRO A 219 0.34 18.22 -15.48
N VAL A 220 -0.95 17.96 -15.24
CA VAL A 220 -2.01 18.97 -15.16
C VAL A 220 -2.83 18.73 -13.91
N LYS A 221 -3.02 19.79 -13.11
CA LYS A 221 -4.03 19.80 -12.04
C LYS A 221 -5.42 19.89 -12.68
N VAL A 222 -6.22 18.84 -12.51
CA VAL A 222 -7.56 18.75 -13.12
C VAL A 222 -8.69 19.11 -12.15
N ALA A 223 -8.44 19.00 -10.85
CA ALA A 223 -9.39 19.36 -9.81
C ALA A 223 -8.67 19.62 -8.47
N GLY A 224 -9.42 20.13 -7.50
CA GLY A 224 -8.95 20.28 -6.13
C GLY A 224 -8.24 21.60 -5.83
N ASP A 225 -8.29 21.97 -4.55
CA ASP A 225 -7.70 23.15 -3.96
C ASP A 225 -7.60 22.95 -2.43
N ARG A 226 -7.14 23.99 -1.73
CA ARG A 226 -6.94 23.98 -0.27
C ARG A 226 -8.22 23.85 0.57
N SER A 227 -9.39 23.83 -0.07
CA SER A 227 -10.70 23.70 0.58
C SER A 227 -11.52 22.53 0.04
N THR A 228 -10.92 21.72 -0.85
CA THR A 228 -11.59 20.62 -1.53
C THR A 228 -10.91 19.31 -1.13
N SER A 229 -11.65 18.45 -0.43
CA SER A 229 -11.19 17.09 -0.14
C SER A 229 -11.63 16.12 -1.22
N ILE A 230 -10.64 15.54 -1.90
CA ILE A 230 -10.77 14.44 -2.85
C ILE A 230 -10.17 13.20 -2.18
N VAL A 231 -10.93 12.12 -2.08
CA VAL A 231 -10.54 10.97 -1.25
C VAL A 231 -10.07 9.78 -2.08
N GLN A 232 -10.70 9.52 -3.23
CA GLN A 232 -10.40 8.31 -4.01
C GLN A 232 -10.61 8.55 -5.52
N PRO A 233 -9.59 9.04 -6.24
CA PRO A 233 -9.67 9.11 -7.69
C PRO A 233 -9.67 7.68 -8.27
N GLU A 234 -10.56 7.41 -9.22
CA GLU A 234 -10.56 6.17 -10.00
C GLU A 234 -10.87 6.45 -11.47
N TRP A 235 -10.39 5.58 -12.35
CA TRP A 235 -10.71 5.64 -13.77
C TRP A 235 -11.89 4.73 -14.10
N ALA A 236 -12.88 5.27 -14.81
CA ALA A 236 -13.92 4.43 -15.39
C ALA A 236 -13.32 3.52 -16.49
N PRO A 237 -13.92 2.35 -16.77
CA PRO A 237 -13.46 1.47 -17.85
C PRO A 237 -13.41 2.13 -19.23
N THR A 238 -14.19 3.19 -19.43
CA THR A 238 -14.23 4.00 -20.66
C THR A 238 -13.11 5.03 -20.75
N GLY A 239 -12.27 5.16 -19.71
CA GLY A 239 -11.19 6.15 -19.63
C GLY A 239 -11.63 7.53 -19.15
N HIS A 240 -12.89 7.71 -18.74
CA HIS A 240 -13.36 8.94 -18.10
C HIS A 240 -13.17 8.89 -16.58
N TRP A 241 -13.04 10.07 -15.94
CA TRP A 241 -12.92 10.20 -14.49
C TRP A 241 -14.15 9.70 -13.75
N CYS A 242 -13.95 8.92 -12.70
CA CYS A 242 -14.96 8.70 -11.67
C CYS A 242 -14.47 9.40 -10.40
N SER A 243 -15.21 10.44 -9.97
CA SER A 243 -14.97 11.16 -8.71
C SER A 243 -15.49 10.40 -7.51
#